data_AF-A0A9D6J949-F1
#
_entry.id   AF-A0A9D6J949-F1
#
_cell.length_a   1.000
_cell.length_b   1.000
_cell.length_c   1.000
_cell.angle_alpha   90.00
_cell.angle_beta   90.00
_cell.angle_gamma   90.00
#
_symmetry.space_group_name_H-M   'P 1'
#
loop_
_entity.id
_entity.type
_entity.pdbx_description
1 polymer ?
#
loop_
_entity_poly.entity_id
_entity_poly.type
_entity_poly.pdbx_seq_one_letter_code
_entity_poly.pdbx_strand_id
1 'polypeptide(L)'
;MRFRSCKTVILLAVVLLASFLGVFPVHPQINNTLNIGLFKLGFPNIFQIVPHDEMVEIFDSSANSAVYSGRASHIMVTLVSGKMRIFVNHKSLATSTHPLIFSPVGKSPRYAWIGPNRRNCRPYRGSLKVCINGSGLQAINVLPCEEYLRGVVPSEIGHKAPHAAFEAQAIAARTYAYRQKTRHAAEGFDLCDSTH
;
A
#
# COMPACT_ATOMS: atom_id res chain seq x y z
N MET A 1 13.22 -71.69 23.30
CA MET A 1 13.15 -70.30 22.81
C MET A 1 12.01 -70.20 21.80
N ARG A 2 11.00 -69.37 22.08
CA ARG A 2 9.73 -69.27 21.32
C ARG A 2 9.82 -68.18 20.23
N PHE A 3 9.18 -68.47 19.10
CA PHE A 3 8.88 -67.62 17.94
C PHE A 3 7.90 -66.46 18.22
N ARG A 4 8.00 -65.37 17.43
CA ARG A 4 6.93 -64.56 16.76
C ARG A 4 7.57 -63.30 16.13
N SER A 5 7.73 -63.19 14.80
CA SER A 5 6.80 -62.66 13.77
C SER A 5 6.27 -61.24 14.01
N CYS A 6 6.66 -60.27 13.16
CA CYS A 6 5.75 -59.24 12.64
C CYS A 6 6.32 -58.62 11.35
N LYS A 7 5.52 -58.66 10.27
CA LYS A 7 5.76 -58.03 8.96
C LYS A 7 5.24 -56.58 8.97
N THR A 8 5.56 -55.81 7.90
CA THR A 8 4.97 -54.50 7.47
C THR A 8 5.51 -53.28 8.23
N VAL A 9 5.85 -52.11 7.66
CA VAL A 9 5.34 -51.36 6.50
C VAL A 9 6.49 -50.50 5.94
N ILE A 10 6.67 -50.50 4.62
CA ILE A 10 7.42 -49.47 3.87
C ILE A 10 6.52 -48.23 3.85
N LEU A 11 6.89 -47.15 4.55
CA LEU A 11 6.21 -45.86 4.41
C LEU A 11 7.11 -44.89 3.65
N LEU A 12 6.73 -44.67 2.38
CA LEU A 12 7.14 -43.53 1.58
C LEU A 12 6.89 -42.22 2.35
N ALA A 13 7.96 -41.51 2.73
CA ALA A 13 7.88 -40.08 2.98
C ALA A 13 8.48 -39.37 1.76
N VAL A 14 7.63 -39.18 0.74
CA VAL A 14 7.88 -38.23 -0.34
C VAL A 14 7.94 -36.85 0.31
N VAL A 15 9.15 -36.36 0.58
CA VAL A 15 9.38 -34.94 0.83
C VAL A 15 9.14 -34.25 -0.51
N LEU A 16 7.88 -33.91 -0.77
CA LEU A 16 7.55 -32.89 -1.75
C LEU A 16 8.16 -31.61 -1.21
N LEU A 17 9.36 -31.33 -1.70
CA LEU A 17 9.97 -30.02 -1.76
C LEU A 17 9.00 -29.16 -2.55
N ALA A 18 7.95 -28.67 -1.90
CA ALA A 18 7.23 -27.49 -2.34
C ALA A 18 8.27 -26.38 -2.23
N SER A 19 9.04 -26.24 -3.30
CA SER A 19 9.64 -25.00 -3.72
C SER A 19 8.57 -23.93 -3.48
N PHE A 20 8.69 -23.25 -2.35
CA PHE A 20 8.26 -21.87 -2.22
C PHE A 20 8.97 -21.18 -3.38
N LEU A 21 8.30 -21.14 -4.54
CA LEU A 21 8.48 -20.08 -5.49
C LEU A 21 8.31 -18.84 -4.62
N GLY A 22 9.44 -18.26 -4.24
CA GLY A 22 9.47 -17.00 -3.56
C GLY A 22 8.65 -16.07 -4.41
N VAL A 23 7.42 -15.80 -3.96
CA VAL A 23 6.77 -14.56 -4.29
C VAL A 23 7.67 -13.55 -3.62
N PHE A 24 8.71 -13.15 -4.34
CA PHE A 24 9.50 -11.99 -3.98
C PHE A 24 8.49 -10.89 -3.65
N PRO A 25 8.64 -10.19 -2.52
CA PRO A 25 7.81 -9.02 -2.30
C PRO A 25 7.96 -8.17 -3.56
N VAL A 26 6.86 -7.91 -4.26
CA VAL A 26 6.84 -6.94 -5.33
C VAL A 26 7.02 -5.61 -4.62
N HIS A 27 8.28 -5.27 -4.32
CA HIS A 27 8.67 -3.91 -4.11
C HIS A 27 8.11 -3.17 -5.33
N PRO A 28 7.18 -2.21 -5.15
CA PRO A 28 6.61 -1.49 -6.27
C PRO A 28 7.78 -0.97 -7.10
N GLN A 29 7.89 -1.47 -8.33
CA GLN A 29 9.00 -1.18 -9.23
C GLN A 29 9.19 0.35 -9.27
N ILE A 30 10.30 0.83 -8.70
CA ILE A 30 10.58 2.25 -8.42
C ILE A 30 10.42 3.11 -9.68
N ASN A 31 10.59 2.52 -10.87
CA ASN A 31 10.58 3.26 -12.12
C ASN A 31 9.17 3.68 -12.61
N ASN A 32 8.08 2.99 -12.22
CA ASN A 32 6.76 3.19 -12.85
C ASN A 32 5.59 3.53 -11.92
N THR A 33 5.87 3.80 -10.65
CA THR A 33 4.86 4.34 -9.72
C THR A 33 4.96 5.86 -9.61
N LEU A 34 3.84 6.48 -9.24
CA LEU A 34 3.73 7.87 -8.81
C LEU A 34 3.46 7.89 -7.31
N ASN A 35 4.09 8.82 -6.61
CA ASN A 35 3.87 9.11 -5.20
C ASN A 35 3.08 10.42 -5.06
N ILE A 36 1.84 10.36 -4.61
CA ILE A 36 0.98 11.55 -4.45
C ILE A 36 0.86 11.89 -2.96
N GLY A 37 1.42 13.01 -2.52
CA GLY A 37 1.22 13.53 -1.16
C GLY A 37 -0.25 13.91 -0.92
N LEU A 38 -0.84 13.37 0.14
CA LEU A 38 -2.26 13.53 0.47
C LEU A 38 -2.48 14.63 1.52
N PHE A 39 -2.25 15.88 1.12
CA PHE A 39 -2.33 17.06 2.00
C PHE A 39 -3.76 17.32 2.49
N LYS A 40 -4.78 16.92 1.73
CA LYS A 40 -6.19 17.04 2.17
C LYS A 40 -6.52 16.22 3.42
N LEU A 41 -5.69 15.24 3.78
CA LEU A 41 -5.84 14.46 5.01
C LEU A 41 -5.20 15.14 6.23
N GLY A 42 -4.46 16.24 6.02
CA GLY A 42 -3.68 16.92 7.05
C GLY A 42 -2.52 16.08 7.57
N PHE A 43 -2.00 16.48 8.75
CA PHE A 43 -0.88 15.80 9.42
C PHE A 43 -1.29 15.26 10.81
N PRO A 44 -2.27 14.35 10.91
CA PRO A 44 -2.75 13.87 12.20
C PRO A 44 -1.72 12.97 12.89
N ASN A 45 -1.84 12.81 14.21
CA ASN A 45 -1.04 11.84 14.97
C ASN A 45 -1.56 10.40 14.83
N ILE A 46 -2.66 10.21 14.11
CA ILE A 46 -3.30 8.92 13.91
C ILE A 46 -3.84 8.82 12.48
N PHE A 47 -3.58 7.69 11.84
CA PHE A 47 -4.27 7.24 10.65
C PHE A 47 -4.97 5.92 10.91
N GLN A 48 -6.19 5.82 10.40
CA GLN A 48 -6.93 4.57 10.29
C GLN A 48 -6.92 4.13 8.84
N ILE A 49 -6.58 2.88 8.60
CA ILE A 49 -6.47 2.29 7.26
C ILE A 49 -7.34 1.04 7.20
N VAL A 50 -8.10 0.89 6.12
CA VAL A 50 -8.95 -0.27 5.85
C VAL A 50 -8.70 -0.74 4.41
N PRO A 51 -8.15 -1.93 4.18
CA PRO A 51 -8.07 -2.54 2.84
C PRO A 51 -9.45 -3.00 2.34
N HIS A 52 -9.76 -2.86 1.04
CA HIS A 52 -11.06 -3.29 0.46
C HIS A 52 -11.34 -4.78 0.57
N ASP A 53 -10.41 -5.62 0.18
CA ASP A 53 -10.58 -7.07 0.24
C ASP A 53 -10.13 -7.64 1.60
N GLU A 54 -9.97 -6.78 2.62
CA GLU A 54 -9.42 -7.07 3.95
C GLU A 54 -8.05 -7.77 3.96
N MET A 55 -7.36 -7.90 2.83
CA MET A 55 -6.03 -8.50 2.74
C MET A 55 -4.99 -7.41 2.50
N VAL A 56 -3.89 -7.45 3.25
CA VAL A 56 -2.84 -6.43 3.18
C VAL A 56 -1.47 -7.02 3.44
N GLU A 57 -0.49 -6.45 2.78
CA GLU A 57 0.91 -6.55 3.16
C GLU A 57 1.39 -5.20 3.71
N ILE A 58 2.05 -5.24 4.86
CA ILE A 58 2.61 -4.07 5.52
C ILE A 58 4.12 -4.22 5.49
N PHE A 59 4.79 -3.25 4.88
CA PHE A 59 6.24 -3.18 4.78
C PHE A 59 6.75 -2.01 5.60
N ASP A 60 7.86 -2.23 6.30
CA ASP A 60 8.73 -1.17 6.76
C ASP A 60 9.78 -0.93 5.68
N SER A 61 10.00 0.32 5.27
CA SER A 61 10.96 0.61 4.20
C SER A 61 12.41 0.25 4.53
N SER A 62 12.75 0.05 5.82
CA SER A 62 14.07 -0.48 6.19
C SER A 62 14.15 -2.01 6.19
N ALA A 63 13.01 -2.70 6.09
CA ALA A 63 12.94 -4.16 6.12
C ALA A 63 12.95 -4.75 4.70
N ASN A 64 13.63 -5.89 4.55
CA ASN A 64 13.67 -6.63 3.28
C ASN A 64 12.46 -7.55 3.07
N SER A 65 11.56 -7.63 4.05
CA SER A 65 10.36 -8.48 4.02
C SER A 65 9.18 -7.77 4.67
N ALA A 66 7.97 -8.26 4.37
CA ALA A 66 6.77 -7.74 5.00
C ALA A 66 6.81 -7.95 6.52
N VAL A 67 6.49 -6.90 7.27
CA VAL A 67 6.30 -6.96 8.74
C VAL A 67 4.97 -7.64 9.07
N TYR A 68 4.02 -7.60 8.14
CA TYR A 68 2.76 -8.31 8.23
C TYR A 68 2.24 -8.66 6.83
N SER A 69 1.69 -9.87 6.70
CA SER A 69 0.93 -10.29 5.52
C SER A 69 -0.27 -11.10 5.99
N GLY A 70 -1.47 -10.68 5.61
CA GLY A 70 -2.69 -11.39 5.99
C GLY A 70 -3.93 -10.49 6.05
N ARG A 71 -4.94 -10.99 6.77
CA ARG A 71 -6.25 -10.34 6.88
C ARG A 71 -6.27 -9.23 7.92
N ALA A 72 -6.51 -8.00 7.49
CA ALA A 72 -6.69 -6.83 8.32
C ALA A 72 -8.03 -6.13 8.01
N SER A 73 -8.98 -6.19 8.94
CA SER A 73 -10.23 -5.44 8.84
C SER A 73 -10.07 -3.99 9.32
N HIS A 74 -9.10 -3.75 10.19
CA HIS A 74 -8.77 -2.41 10.66
C HIS A 74 -7.29 -2.31 11.02
N ILE A 75 -6.63 -1.31 10.44
CA ILE A 75 -5.24 -0.97 10.72
C ILE A 75 -5.23 0.43 11.33
N MET A 76 -4.42 0.62 12.35
CA MET A 76 -4.22 1.91 12.99
C MET A 76 -2.73 2.20 13.10
N VAL A 77 -2.33 3.38 12.64
CA VAL A 77 -0.97 3.91 12.76
C VAL A 77 -1.03 5.11 13.68
N THR A 78 -0.25 5.10 14.75
CA THR A 78 -0.20 6.20 15.73
C THR A 78 1.22 6.72 15.89
N LEU A 79 1.39 8.03 15.95
CA LEU A 79 2.65 8.67 16.26
C LEU A 79 2.77 8.84 17.77
N VAL A 80 3.71 8.14 18.39
CA VAL A 80 3.99 8.22 19.83
C VAL A 80 5.49 8.34 20.03
N SER A 81 5.92 9.43 20.69
CA SER A 81 7.33 9.69 21.01
C SER A 81 8.27 9.60 19.79
N GLY A 82 7.85 10.19 18.67
CA GLY A 82 8.62 10.20 17.42
C GLY A 82 8.70 8.85 16.68
N LYS A 83 7.85 7.88 17.04
CA LYS A 83 7.78 6.59 16.37
C LYS A 83 6.35 6.25 15.96
N MET A 84 6.20 5.64 14.78
CA MET A 84 4.94 5.07 14.32
C MET A 84 4.72 3.71 14.97
N ARG A 85 3.61 3.57 15.72
CA ARG A 85 3.15 2.28 16.24
C ARG A 85 2.01 1.77 15.39
N ILE A 86 2.10 0.50 14.99
CA ILE A 86 1.18 -0.15 14.07
C ILE A 86 0.32 -1.14 14.86
N PHE A 87 -0.99 -1.06 14.65
CA PHE A 87 -1.95 -2.01 15.18
C PHE A 87 -2.73 -2.62 14.02
N VAL A 88 -2.89 -3.94 14.05
CA VAL A 88 -3.71 -4.69 13.10
C VAL A 88 -4.74 -5.48 13.90
N ASN A 89 -6.03 -5.30 13.59
CA ASN A 89 -7.14 -5.95 14.29
C ASN A 89 -7.00 -5.85 15.84
N HIS A 90 -6.69 -4.64 16.33
CA HIS A 90 -6.45 -4.31 17.75
C HIS A 90 -5.17 -4.87 18.39
N LYS A 91 -4.38 -5.68 17.68
CA LYS A 91 -3.09 -6.19 18.19
C LYS A 91 -1.94 -5.27 17.76
N SER A 92 -1.10 -4.87 18.72
CA SER A 92 0.16 -4.17 18.43
C SER A 92 1.06 -5.09 17.61
N LEU A 93 1.49 -4.62 16.44
CA LEU A 93 2.31 -5.37 15.50
C LEU A 93 3.78 -5.00 15.63
N ALA A 94 4.10 -3.71 15.40
CA ALA A 94 5.47 -3.22 15.37
C ALA A 94 5.52 -1.71 15.65
N THR A 95 6.75 -1.21 15.82
CA THR A 95 7.05 0.22 15.92
C THR A 95 8.16 0.55 14.94
N SER A 96 8.04 1.67 14.22
CA SER A 96 9.02 2.09 13.23
C SER A 96 9.24 3.61 13.22
N THR A 97 10.44 4.03 12.83
CA THR A 97 10.78 5.41 12.48
C THR A 97 10.85 5.63 10.96
N HIS A 98 10.79 4.55 10.19
CA HIS A 98 10.90 4.55 8.73
C HIS A 98 9.51 4.54 8.09
N PRO A 99 9.37 5.03 6.84
CA PRO A 99 8.10 4.95 6.11
C PRO A 99 7.51 3.54 6.09
N LEU A 100 6.20 3.47 6.33
CA LEU A 100 5.42 2.24 6.30
C LEU A 100 4.58 2.19 5.03
N ILE A 101 4.60 1.07 4.32
CA ILE A 101 3.83 0.87 3.09
C ILE A 101 2.76 -0.18 3.33
N PHE A 102 1.51 0.20 3.12
CA PHE A 102 0.31 -0.64 3.23
C PHE A 102 -0.18 -0.95 1.82
N SER A 103 0.04 -2.18 1.38
CA SER A 103 -0.32 -2.65 0.05
C SER A 103 -1.51 -3.61 0.14
N PRO A 104 -2.72 -3.22 -0.29
CA PRO A 104 -3.83 -4.16 -0.39
C PRO A 104 -3.46 -5.32 -1.31
N VAL A 105 -3.84 -6.53 -0.94
CA VAL A 105 -3.62 -7.75 -1.73
C VAL A 105 -4.97 -8.27 -2.20
N GLY A 106 -5.04 -8.77 -3.43
CA GLY A 106 -6.29 -9.29 -3.97
C GLY A 106 -6.52 -8.89 -5.42
N LYS A 107 -7.79 -8.88 -5.81
CA LYS A 107 -8.18 -8.58 -7.20
C LYS A 107 -8.08 -7.08 -7.46
N SER A 108 -7.70 -6.73 -8.69
CA SER A 108 -7.80 -5.35 -9.14
C SER A 108 -9.27 -4.95 -9.32
N PRO A 109 -9.64 -3.71 -8.98
CA PRO A 109 -8.75 -2.65 -8.54
C PRO A 109 -8.50 -2.71 -7.02
N ARG A 110 -7.24 -2.50 -6.63
CA ARG A 110 -6.80 -2.54 -5.24
C ARG A 110 -6.95 -1.16 -4.61
N TYR A 111 -7.69 -1.08 -3.51
CA TYR A 111 -7.90 0.17 -2.77
C TYR A 111 -7.74 -0.02 -1.27
N ALA A 112 -7.42 1.08 -0.60
CA ALA A 112 -7.55 1.22 0.82
C ALA A 112 -8.23 2.56 1.16
N TRP A 113 -9.06 2.56 2.21
CA TRP A 113 -9.50 3.79 2.84
C TRP A 113 -8.47 4.24 3.85
N ILE A 114 -8.17 5.54 3.87
CA ILE A 114 -7.34 6.17 4.89
C ILE A 114 -7.95 7.48 5.35
N GLY A 115 -7.83 7.76 6.64
CA GLY A 115 -8.21 9.03 7.23
C GLY A 115 -7.86 9.12 8.70
N PRO A 116 -8.04 10.29 9.33
CA PRO A 116 -7.73 10.48 10.75
C PRO A 116 -8.69 9.69 11.67
N ASN A 117 -9.87 9.32 11.17
CA ASN A 117 -10.87 8.50 11.86
C ASN A 117 -11.82 7.85 10.85
N ARG A 118 -12.58 6.83 11.28
CA ARG A 118 -13.51 6.07 10.41
C ARG A 118 -14.53 6.91 9.63
N ARG A 119 -14.93 8.08 10.15
CA ARG A 119 -15.92 8.95 9.50
C ARG A 119 -15.31 9.80 8.39
N ASN A 120 -14.00 10.06 8.46
CA ASN A 120 -13.27 10.94 7.54
C ASN A 120 -12.28 10.16 6.68
N CYS A 121 -12.52 8.87 6.44
CA CYS A 121 -11.70 8.08 5.53
C CYS A 121 -12.09 8.31 4.07
N ARG A 122 -11.09 8.37 3.20
CA ARG A 122 -11.26 8.47 1.74
C ARG A 122 -10.61 7.26 1.07
N PRO A 123 -11.24 6.70 0.01
CA PRO A 123 -10.65 5.60 -0.73
C PRO A 123 -9.53 6.10 -1.65
N TYR A 124 -8.44 5.34 -1.72
CA TYR A 124 -7.38 5.56 -2.69
C TYR A 124 -6.95 4.26 -3.36
N ARG A 125 -6.59 4.36 -4.65
CA ARG A 125 -6.08 3.26 -5.48
C ARG A 125 -4.62 2.98 -5.14
N GLY A 126 -4.23 1.72 -5.23
CA GLY A 126 -2.85 1.29 -5.03
C GLY A 126 -2.50 1.12 -3.55
N SER A 127 -1.25 1.43 -3.22
CA SER A 127 -0.72 1.31 -1.87
C SER A 127 -0.71 2.67 -1.17
N LEU A 128 -0.71 2.64 0.16
CA LEU A 128 -0.57 3.83 0.98
C LEU A 128 0.79 3.79 1.68
N LYS A 129 1.55 4.87 1.58
CA LYS A 129 2.76 5.08 2.35
C LYS A 129 2.47 6.08 3.46
N VAL A 130 2.86 5.77 4.69
CA VAL A 130 2.74 6.66 5.85
C VAL A 130 4.13 6.93 6.39
N CYS A 131 4.46 8.21 6.57
CA CYS A 131 5.73 8.67 7.15
C CYS A 131 5.48 9.69 8.25
N ILE A 132 6.51 9.93 9.05
CA ILE A 132 6.52 10.98 10.06
C ILE A 132 6.87 12.30 9.37
N ASN A 133 6.08 13.34 9.60
CA ASN A 133 6.35 14.70 9.11
C ASN A 133 6.13 15.70 10.25
N GLY A 134 7.23 16.26 10.77
CA GLY A 134 7.22 17.15 11.92
C GLY A 134 6.61 16.48 13.15
N SER A 135 5.54 17.08 13.69
CA SER A 135 4.81 16.58 14.85
C SER A 135 3.70 15.59 14.52
N GLY A 136 3.46 15.28 13.24
CA GLY A 136 2.34 14.45 12.77
C GLY A 136 2.74 13.39 11.75
N LEU A 137 1.73 12.75 11.16
CA LEU A 137 1.89 11.74 10.10
C LEU A 137 1.47 12.30 8.76
N GLN A 138 2.22 12.00 7.70
CA GLN A 138 1.84 12.29 6.33
C GLN A 138 1.49 11.00 5.60
N ALA A 139 0.39 11.03 4.85
CA ALA A 139 0.00 9.96 3.95
C ALA A 139 0.40 10.30 2.51
N ILE A 140 0.90 9.30 1.80
CA ILE A 140 1.32 9.38 0.40
C ILE A 140 0.66 8.21 -0.34
N ASN A 141 -0.04 8.49 -1.42
CA ASN A 141 -0.62 7.46 -2.27
C ASN A 141 0.41 6.97 -3.30
N VAL A 142 0.64 5.66 -3.36
CA VAL A 142 1.63 5.03 -4.25
C VAL A 142 0.90 4.16 -5.26
N LEU A 143 0.90 4.56 -6.53
CA LEU A 143 0.13 3.89 -7.58
C LEU A 143 0.79 3.99 -8.96
N PRO A 144 0.54 3.05 -9.87
CA PRO A 144 0.93 3.18 -11.28
C PRO A 144 0.29 4.41 -11.93
N CYS A 145 0.98 5.01 -12.91
CA CYS A 145 0.48 6.18 -13.63
C CYS A 145 -0.93 5.96 -14.23
N GLU A 146 -1.21 4.77 -14.79
CA GLU A 146 -2.53 4.49 -15.36
C GLU A 146 -3.66 4.46 -14.33
N GLU A 147 -3.40 3.99 -13.10
CA GLU A 147 -4.38 4.05 -12.01
C GLU A 147 -4.60 5.50 -11.53
N TYR A 148 -3.55 6.34 -11.58
CA TYR A 148 -3.66 7.77 -11.31
C TYR A 148 -4.52 8.48 -12.37
N LEU A 149 -4.27 8.23 -13.65
CA LEU A 149 -5.03 8.83 -14.76
C LEU A 149 -6.52 8.45 -14.71
N ARG A 150 -6.85 7.21 -14.30
CA ARG A 150 -8.24 6.79 -14.08
C ARG A 150 -8.98 7.61 -13.02
N GLY A 151 -8.27 8.21 -12.07
CA GLY A 151 -8.84 9.14 -11.10
C GLY A 151 -8.90 10.56 -11.63
N VAL A 152 -7.77 11.07 -12.15
CA VAL A 152 -7.60 12.49 -12.50
C VAL A 152 -8.36 12.90 -13.75
N VAL A 153 -8.30 12.09 -14.81
CA VAL A 153 -8.90 12.46 -16.10
C VAL A 153 -10.41 12.77 -15.97
N PRO A 154 -11.25 11.87 -15.41
CA PRO A 154 -12.67 12.16 -15.27
C PRO A 154 -12.98 13.24 -14.22
N SER A 155 -12.10 13.47 -13.24
CA SER A 155 -12.31 14.54 -12.25
C SER A 155 -12.08 15.94 -12.82
N GLU A 156 -11.18 16.08 -13.79
CA GLU A 156 -10.84 17.38 -14.40
C GLU A 156 -11.83 17.81 -15.49
N ILE A 157 -12.20 16.90 -16.39
CA ILE A 157 -13.05 17.25 -17.55
C ILE A 157 -14.50 16.75 -17.42
N GLY A 158 -14.81 16.05 -16.32
CA GLY A 158 -16.13 15.49 -16.05
C GLY A 158 -16.42 14.21 -16.84
N HIS A 159 -17.37 13.42 -16.31
CA HIS A 159 -17.73 12.10 -16.84
C HIS A 159 -18.49 12.11 -18.18
N LYS A 160 -18.92 13.29 -18.65
CA LYS A 160 -19.72 13.44 -19.88
C LYS A 160 -18.91 13.99 -21.07
N ALA A 161 -17.59 14.10 -20.92
CA ALA A 161 -16.74 14.60 -22.00
C ALA A 161 -16.74 13.64 -23.21
N PRO A 162 -16.52 14.16 -24.44
CA PRO A 162 -16.33 13.32 -25.62
C PRO A 162 -15.11 12.40 -25.48
N HIS A 163 -15.12 11.25 -26.16
CA HIS A 163 -14.01 10.28 -26.08
C HIS A 163 -12.64 10.90 -26.41
N ALA A 164 -12.56 11.67 -27.50
CA ALA A 164 -11.33 12.38 -27.90
C ALA A 164 -10.83 13.36 -26.83
N ALA A 165 -11.73 13.97 -26.04
CA ALA A 165 -11.34 14.83 -24.93
C ALA A 165 -10.72 14.03 -23.78
N PHE A 166 -11.24 12.82 -23.48
CA PHE A 166 -10.62 11.92 -22.52
C PHE A 166 -9.23 11.48 -22.95
N GLU A 167 -9.03 11.15 -24.24
CA GLU A 167 -7.71 10.77 -24.77
C GLU A 167 -6.71 11.94 -24.67
N ALA A 168 -7.10 13.13 -25.12
CA ALA A 168 -6.27 14.33 -25.05
C ALA A 168 -5.89 14.66 -23.60
N GLN A 169 -6.87 14.63 -22.68
CA GLN A 169 -6.63 14.90 -21.27
C GLN A 169 -5.74 13.83 -20.62
N ALA A 170 -5.89 12.55 -20.99
CA ALA A 170 -5.03 11.49 -20.48
C ALA A 170 -3.56 11.69 -20.90
N ILE A 171 -3.32 12.11 -22.14
CA ILE A 171 -1.96 12.45 -22.61
C ILE A 171 -1.42 13.66 -21.84
N ALA A 172 -2.20 14.74 -21.72
CA ALA A 172 -1.79 15.95 -21.01
C ALA A 172 -1.47 15.68 -19.53
N ALA A 173 -2.35 14.98 -18.82
CA ALA A 173 -2.17 14.62 -17.42
C ALA A 173 -0.97 13.68 -17.21
N ARG A 174 -0.72 12.74 -18.14
CA ARG A 174 0.44 11.84 -18.09
C ARG A 174 1.75 12.61 -18.24
N THR A 175 1.83 13.48 -19.25
CA THR A 175 3.00 14.35 -19.49
C THR A 175 3.27 15.23 -18.28
N TYR A 176 2.22 15.82 -17.70
CA TYR A 176 2.34 16.59 -16.47
C TYR A 176 2.89 15.74 -15.31
N ALA A 177 2.32 14.56 -15.07
CA ALA A 177 2.73 13.70 -13.97
C ALA A 177 4.21 13.28 -14.07
N TYR A 178 4.68 12.88 -15.26
CA TYR A 178 6.08 12.53 -15.44
C TYR A 178 7.02 13.72 -15.34
N ARG A 179 6.62 14.89 -15.84
CA ARG A 179 7.42 16.11 -15.72
C ARG A 179 7.65 16.51 -14.27
N GLN A 180 6.67 16.29 -13.39
CA GLN A 180 6.77 16.67 -11.98
C GLN A 180 7.37 15.61 -11.07
N LYS A 181 7.74 14.43 -11.59
CA LYS A 181 8.15 13.28 -10.78
C LYS A 181 9.31 13.55 -9.81
N THR A 182 10.17 14.52 -10.11
CA THR A 182 11.31 14.89 -9.24
C THR A 182 11.10 16.16 -8.43
N ARG A 183 9.95 16.84 -8.57
CA ARG A 183 9.70 18.16 -7.99
C ARG A 183 9.76 18.16 -6.46
N HIS A 184 9.29 17.10 -5.83
CA HIS A 184 9.22 16.94 -4.37
C HIS A 184 10.09 15.77 -3.86
N ALA A 185 11.14 15.41 -4.60
CA ALA A 185 11.99 14.26 -4.28
C ALA A 185 12.56 14.34 -2.84
N ALA A 186 12.87 15.55 -2.35
CA ALA A 186 13.34 15.78 -0.98
C ALA A 186 12.27 15.49 0.09
N GLU A 187 10.99 15.59 -0.26
CA GLU A 187 9.85 15.34 0.62
C GLU A 187 9.33 13.89 0.49
N GLY A 188 9.89 13.11 -0.42
CA GLY A 188 9.57 11.69 -0.61
C GLY A 188 8.30 11.44 -1.42
N PHE A 189 7.80 12.41 -2.18
CA PHE A 189 6.69 12.25 -3.12
C PHE A 189 6.93 13.02 -4.43
N ASP A 190 6.03 12.83 -5.40
CA ASP A 190 6.16 13.31 -6.79
C ASP A 190 5.19 14.46 -7.07
N LEU A 191 3.94 14.33 -6.60
CA LEU A 191 2.83 15.25 -6.83
C LEU A 191 2.04 15.48 -5.53
N CYS A 192 1.23 16.54 -5.47
CA CYS A 192 0.31 16.82 -4.35
C CYS A 192 -1.15 16.67 -4.80
N ASP A 193 -2.06 16.32 -3.87
CA ASP A 193 -3.51 16.32 -4.10
C ASP A 193 -4.20 17.68 -3.84
N SER A 194 -3.41 18.70 -3.52
CA SER A 194 -3.82 20.10 -3.35
C SER A 194 -3.59 20.94 -4.60
N THR A 195 -4.51 21.87 -4.85
CA THR A 195 -4.28 23.01 -5.74
C THR A 195 -3.49 24.05 -4.96
N HIS A 196 -2.29 24.40 -5.43
CA HIS A 196 -1.50 25.52 -4.89
C HIS A 196 -1.80 26.80 -5.66
#